data_AF-A0A920DEF2-F1
#
_entry.id   AF-A0A920DEF2-F1
#
_cell.length_a   1.000
_cell.length_b   1.000
_cell.length_c   1.000
_cell.angle_alpha   90.00
_cell.angle_beta   90.00
_cell.angle_gamma   90.00
#
_symmetry.space_group_name_H-M   'P 1'
#
loop_
_entity.id
_entity.type
_entity.pdbx_description
1 polymer ?
#
loop_
_entity_poly.entity_id
_entity_poly.type
_entity_poly.pdbx_seq_one_letter_code
_entity_poly.pdbx_strand_id
1 'polypeptide(L)'
;MTKYTCPCCGYKTLDEEPPGTYETCDVCNWQEDAVMNENPDYWGGANAVCLRQAQRNFMKFAAKEKKSLDNVVPRNDYEQDPSWKPVWENEVNLDEAKLAEIQIDGNVIDKRFQESININDFLDAYTEFLEAKGWGFGGEIKQRSTQIEKPKR
;
A
#
# COMPACT_ATOMS: atom_id res chain seq x y z
N MET A 1 22.48 13.95 16.28
CA MET A 1 22.42 12.52 15.89
C MET A 1 21.91 12.46 14.47
N THR A 2 22.41 11.52 13.67
CA THR A 2 21.95 11.30 12.29
C THR A 2 20.62 10.56 12.36
N LYS A 3 19.61 11.01 11.60
CA LYS A 3 18.33 10.30 11.46
C LYS A 3 18.35 9.44 10.19
N TYR A 4 17.70 8.28 10.26
CA TYR A 4 17.64 7.29 9.19
C TYR A 4 16.25 7.21 8.56
N THR A 5 16.23 6.84 7.29
CA THR A 5 15.04 6.83 6.44
C THR A 5 14.08 5.70 6.83
N CYS A 6 12.83 6.05 7.10
CA CYS A 6 11.77 5.07 7.26
C CYS A 6 11.45 4.40 5.91
N PRO A 7 11.46 3.06 5.83
CA PRO A 7 11.21 2.34 4.57
C PRO A 7 9.79 2.54 4.04
N CYS A 8 8.83 2.86 4.91
CA CYS A 8 7.43 3.08 4.54
C CYS A 8 7.17 4.48 3.94
N CYS A 9 7.68 5.54 4.57
CA CYS A 9 7.30 6.90 4.19
C CYS A 9 8.40 7.73 3.53
N GLY A 10 9.66 7.27 3.59
CA GLY A 10 10.81 7.97 3.03
C GLY A 10 11.28 9.19 3.83
N TYR A 11 10.69 9.48 4.99
CA TYR A 11 11.17 10.52 5.89
C TYR A 11 12.23 9.98 6.86
N LYS A 12 13.23 10.80 7.18
CA LYS A 12 14.29 10.47 8.13
C LYS A 12 13.80 10.61 9.57
N THR A 13 13.17 9.58 10.10
CA THR A 13 12.54 9.60 11.43
C THR A 13 13.27 8.76 12.47
N LEU A 14 13.99 7.73 12.03
CA LEU A 14 14.56 6.69 12.90
C LEU A 14 15.87 7.16 13.51
N ASP A 15 16.11 6.87 14.79
CA ASP A 15 17.32 7.22 15.53
C ASP A 15 18.47 6.24 15.31
N GLU A 16 18.15 4.96 15.11
CA GLU A 16 19.09 3.89 14.80
C GLU A 16 19.06 3.50 13.32
N GLU A 17 20.18 2.96 12.83
CA GLU A 17 20.35 2.53 11.44
C GLU A 17 19.59 1.23 11.17
N PRO A 18 18.59 1.22 10.27
CA PRO A 18 17.96 -0.02 9.81
C PRO A 18 18.98 -0.94 9.10
N PRO A 19 18.77 -2.27 9.09
CA PRO A 19 17.54 -2.96 9.48
C PRO A 19 17.54 -3.55 10.90
N GLY A 20 16.35 -3.80 11.44
CA GLY A 20 16.13 -4.53 12.70
C GLY A 20 16.14 -3.67 13.97
N THR A 21 15.78 -2.39 13.85
CA THR A 21 15.75 -1.45 14.98
C THR A 21 14.45 -1.53 15.78
N TYR A 22 13.36 -2.04 15.16
CA TYR A 22 12.02 -2.09 15.76
C TYR A 22 11.48 -0.71 16.18
N GLU A 23 12.11 0.37 15.72
CA GLU A 23 11.65 1.72 15.95
C GLU A 23 10.36 2.00 15.19
N THR A 24 9.46 2.76 15.80
CA THR A 24 8.23 3.19 15.16
C THR A 24 8.40 4.59 14.59
N CYS A 25 8.16 4.74 13.31
CA CYS A 25 8.22 6.02 12.62
C CYS A 25 7.08 6.94 13.07
N ASP A 26 7.39 8.10 13.64
CA ASP A 26 6.37 9.08 14.08
C ASP A 26 5.51 9.60 12.92
N VAL A 27 6.03 9.63 11.69
CA VAL A 27 5.33 10.22 10.52
C VAL A 27 4.28 9.28 9.93
N CYS A 28 4.49 7.98 9.96
CA CYS A 28 3.56 7.02 9.33
C CYS A 28 3.15 5.85 10.22
N ASN A 29 3.69 5.79 11.44
CA ASN A 29 3.48 4.75 12.44
C ASN A 29 3.94 3.34 11.99
N TRP A 30 4.82 3.25 11.00
CA TRP A 30 5.48 2.01 10.59
C TRP A 30 6.58 1.63 11.58
N GLN A 31 6.51 0.41 12.12
CA GLN A 31 7.61 -0.16 12.89
C GLN A 31 8.62 -0.76 11.91
N GLU A 32 9.87 -0.33 12.01
CA GLU A 32 10.98 -0.88 11.23
C GLU A 32 11.14 -2.37 11.55
N ASP A 33 11.14 -3.22 10.51
CA ASP A 33 11.23 -4.66 10.65
C ASP A 33 12.06 -5.23 9.50
N ALA A 34 13.16 -5.90 9.83
CA ALA A 34 14.10 -6.45 8.86
C ALA A 34 13.45 -7.49 7.91
N VAL A 35 12.55 -8.33 8.42
CA VAL A 35 11.87 -9.36 7.63
C VAL A 35 10.90 -8.72 6.64
N MET A 36 10.18 -7.69 7.06
CA MET A 36 9.25 -6.97 6.18
C MET A 36 9.96 -6.08 5.17
N ASN A 37 11.18 -5.61 5.47
CA ASN A 37 12.01 -4.90 4.51
C ASN A 37 12.58 -5.85 3.45
N GLU A 38 13.05 -7.03 3.86
CA GLU A 38 13.58 -8.06 2.94
C GLU A 38 12.47 -8.67 2.08
N ASN A 39 11.27 -8.85 2.66
CA ASN A 39 10.09 -9.34 1.97
C ASN A 39 8.93 -8.33 2.10
N PRO A 40 8.83 -7.34 1.18
CA PRO A 40 7.84 -6.28 1.24
C PRO A 40 6.37 -6.71 1.17
N ASP A 41 6.12 -7.96 0.80
CA ASP A 41 4.80 -8.59 0.73
C ASP A 41 4.51 -9.52 1.92
N TYR A 42 5.48 -9.69 2.84
CA TYR A 42 5.24 -10.37 4.10
C TYR A 42 4.18 -9.64 4.91
N TRP A 43 3.15 -10.38 5.31
CA TRP A 43 1.98 -9.83 5.98
C TRP A 43 1.95 -10.23 7.46
N GLY A 44 1.41 -9.36 8.30
CA GLY A 44 1.28 -9.59 9.74
C GLY A 44 2.37 -8.88 10.55
N GLY A 45 2.89 -9.57 11.57
CA GLY A 45 3.83 -8.99 12.54
C GLY A 45 3.24 -7.80 13.31
N ALA A 46 4.11 -6.91 13.77
CA ALA A 46 3.71 -5.71 14.52
C ALA A 46 3.02 -4.64 13.65
N ASN A 47 3.19 -4.70 12.32
CA ASN A 47 2.61 -3.73 11.40
C ASN A 47 1.25 -4.10 10.85
N ALA A 48 0.79 -5.34 11.04
CA ALA A 48 -0.44 -5.92 10.52
C ALA A 48 -0.55 -5.97 8.98
N VAL A 49 -0.17 -4.91 8.27
CA VAL A 49 -0.09 -4.81 6.80
C VAL A 49 1.35 -4.97 6.30
N CYS A 50 1.54 -5.43 5.07
CA CYS A 50 2.87 -5.52 4.46
C CYS A 50 3.46 -4.14 4.11
N LEU A 51 4.78 -4.06 3.91
CA LEU A 51 5.48 -2.81 3.61
C LEU A 51 4.94 -2.15 2.33
N ARG A 52 4.68 -2.93 1.28
CA ARG A 52 4.11 -2.41 0.02
C ARG A 52 2.76 -1.72 0.25
N GLN A 53 1.88 -2.34 1.03
CA GLN A 53 0.57 -1.76 1.34
C GLN A 53 0.73 -0.51 2.22
N ALA A 54 1.62 -0.53 3.20
CA ALA A 54 1.90 0.62 4.05
C ALA A 54 2.42 1.83 3.25
N GLN A 55 3.30 1.62 2.27
CA GLN A 55 3.77 2.68 1.37
C GLN A 55 2.62 3.29 0.57
N ARG A 56 1.73 2.47 0.01
CA ARG A 56 0.52 2.94 -0.70
C ARG A 56 -0.41 3.72 0.23
N ASN A 57 -0.64 3.19 1.42
CA ASN A 57 -1.46 3.79 2.46
C ASN A 57 -0.91 5.16 2.88
N PHE A 58 0.41 5.27 3.06
CA PHE A 58 1.07 6.54 3.35
C PHE A 58 0.90 7.56 2.21
N MET A 59 1.04 7.13 0.96
CA MET A 59 0.80 8.01 -0.20
C MET A 59 -0.66 8.48 -0.29
N LYS A 60 -1.63 7.66 0.15
CA LYS A 60 -3.07 7.99 0.10
C LYS A 60 -3.53 8.86 1.27
N PHE A 61 -3.09 8.57 2.50
CA PHE A 61 -3.61 9.20 3.72
C PHE A 61 -2.57 9.45 4.82
N ALA A 62 -1.26 9.37 4.52
CA ALA A 62 -0.17 9.70 5.43
C ALA A 62 -0.02 8.82 6.69
N ALA A 63 -0.46 7.56 6.65
CA ALA A 63 -0.17 6.56 7.70
C ALA A 63 -0.06 5.14 7.11
N LYS A 64 0.51 4.17 7.85
CA LYS A 64 0.58 2.77 7.41
C LYS A 64 -0.79 2.11 7.29
N GLU A 65 -1.76 2.53 8.11
CA GLU A 65 -3.13 2.03 8.18
C GLU A 65 -4.06 3.17 8.63
N LYS A 66 -5.36 3.12 8.27
CA LYS A 66 -6.33 4.14 8.73
C LYS A 66 -6.38 4.24 10.26
N LYS A 67 -6.31 3.10 10.96
CA LYS A 67 -6.30 3.05 12.44
C LYS A 67 -5.07 3.72 13.07
N SER A 68 -4.01 3.93 12.28
CA SER A 68 -2.78 4.57 12.74
C SER A 68 -2.82 6.09 12.64
N LEU A 69 -3.86 6.69 12.04
CA LEU A 69 -3.97 8.15 11.84
C LEU A 69 -3.88 8.95 13.15
N ASP A 70 -4.41 8.41 14.25
CA ASP A 70 -4.37 9.10 15.55
C ASP A 70 -2.97 9.08 16.20
N ASN A 71 -2.02 8.34 15.62
CA ASN A 71 -0.68 8.12 16.16
C ASN A 71 0.43 8.64 15.23
N VAL A 72 0.10 9.50 14.26
CA VAL A 72 1.09 10.14 13.37
C VAL A 72 1.28 11.61 13.69
N VAL A 73 2.50 12.10 13.47
CA VAL A 73 2.85 13.53 13.57
C VAL A 73 3.00 14.15 12.18
N PRO A 74 2.84 15.48 12.04
CA PRO A 74 3.05 16.17 10.78
C PRO A 74 4.48 15.95 10.24
N ARG A 75 4.59 15.54 8.97
CA ARG A 75 5.87 15.29 8.29
C ARG A 75 6.75 16.53 8.07
N ASN A 76 6.23 17.73 8.31
CA ASN A 76 6.91 19.00 8.00
C ASN A 76 8.20 19.20 8.81
N ASP A 77 8.32 18.51 9.94
CA ASP A 77 9.49 18.58 10.81
C ASP A 77 10.61 17.60 10.42
N TYR A 78 10.38 16.75 9.42
CA TYR A 78 11.30 15.69 9.01
C TYR A 78 11.81 15.92 7.59
N GLU A 79 13.10 15.66 7.40
CA GLU A 79 13.72 15.66 6.08
C GLU A 79 13.25 14.44 5.28
N GLN A 80 12.80 14.65 4.04
CA GLN A 80 12.52 13.57 3.12
C GLN A 80 13.82 13.11 2.45
N ASP A 81 14.03 11.79 2.42
CA ASP A 81 15.13 11.20 1.67
C ASP A 81 14.84 11.25 0.16
N PRO A 82 15.60 12.02 -0.64
CA PRO A 82 15.36 12.13 -2.08
C PRO A 82 15.68 10.84 -2.85
N SER A 83 16.41 9.91 -2.23
CA SER A 83 16.72 8.61 -2.81
C SER A 83 15.67 7.55 -2.48
N TRP A 84 14.75 7.83 -1.55
CA TRP A 84 13.69 6.90 -1.20
C TRP A 84 12.75 6.70 -2.38
N LYS A 85 12.43 5.42 -2.62
CA LYS A 85 11.51 4.97 -3.66
C LYS A 85 10.60 3.89 -3.09
N PRO A 86 9.32 3.85 -3.49
CA PRO A 86 8.46 2.74 -3.13
C PRO A 86 8.98 1.42 -3.72
N VAL A 87 8.65 0.29 -3.09
CA VAL A 87 9.25 -1.02 -3.40
C VAL A 87 9.07 -1.42 -4.87
N TRP A 88 7.95 -1.07 -5.49
CA TRP A 88 7.65 -1.38 -6.90
C TRP A 88 8.51 -0.60 -7.90
N GLU A 89 9.16 0.51 -7.50
CA GLU A 89 10.11 1.23 -8.36
C GLU A 89 11.51 0.61 -8.32
N ASN A 90 11.81 -0.19 -7.30
CA ASN A 90 13.11 -0.86 -7.13
C ASN A 90 13.09 -2.32 -7.64
N GLU A 91 11.91 -2.83 -7.97
CA GLU A 91 11.76 -4.18 -8.49
C GLU A 91 12.28 -4.25 -9.92
N VAL A 92 13.24 -5.16 -10.11
CA VAL A 92 13.80 -5.59 -11.39
C VAL A 92 12.67 -5.71 -12.40
N ASN A 93 12.87 -5.24 -13.64
CA ASN A 93 11.97 -5.46 -14.79
C ASN A 93 11.38 -6.87 -14.72
N LEU A 94 10.16 -6.99 -14.18
CA LEU A 94 9.45 -8.25 -14.13
C LEU A 94 9.29 -8.65 -15.58
N ASP A 95 9.76 -9.85 -15.91
CA ASP A 95 9.56 -10.43 -17.23
C ASP A 95 8.06 -10.38 -17.53
N GLU A 96 7.64 -9.54 -18.48
CA GLU A 96 6.24 -9.37 -18.84
C GLU A 96 5.58 -10.72 -19.17
N ALA A 97 6.37 -11.71 -19.62
CA ALA A 97 5.90 -13.07 -19.87
C ALA A 97 5.50 -13.87 -18.61
N LYS A 98 5.85 -13.39 -17.41
CA LYS A 98 5.50 -13.99 -16.11
C LYS A 98 4.41 -13.23 -15.36
N LEU A 99 3.94 -12.10 -15.89
CA LEU A 99 2.82 -11.38 -15.32
C LEU A 99 1.53 -12.12 -15.68
N ALA A 100 0.76 -12.51 -14.66
CA ALA A 100 -0.63 -12.90 -14.86
C ALA A 100 -1.49 -11.63 -14.87
N GLU A 101 -1.97 -11.23 -16.05
CA GLU A 101 -3.01 -10.20 -16.14
C GLU A 101 -4.35 -10.82 -15.72
N ILE A 102 -4.87 -10.40 -14.56
CA ILE A 102 -6.20 -10.79 -14.11
C ILE A 102 -7.16 -9.69 -14.54
N GLN A 103 -7.87 -9.94 -15.65
CA GLN A 103 -8.95 -9.07 -16.09
C GLN A 103 -10.25 -9.48 -15.36
N ILE A 104 -10.82 -8.56 -14.59
CA ILE A 104 -12.12 -8.72 -13.95
C ILE A 104 -13.13 -7.92 -14.78
N ASP A 105 -13.80 -8.57 -15.72
CA ASP A 105 -14.88 -7.98 -16.50
C ASP A 105 -16.24 -8.30 -15.87
N GLY A 106 -17.03 -7.26 -15.59
CA GLY A 106 -18.39 -7.41 -15.09
C GLY A 106 -18.92 -6.16 -14.39
N ASN A 107 -20.20 -6.17 -14.04
CA ASN A 107 -20.78 -5.17 -13.15
C ASN A 107 -20.77 -5.73 -11.72
N VAL A 108 -20.25 -4.98 -10.76
CA VAL A 108 -20.48 -5.28 -9.35
C VAL A 108 -21.87 -4.74 -8.99
N ILE A 109 -22.80 -5.64 -8.71
CA ILE A 109 -24.21 -5.31 -8.44
C ILE A 109 -24.47 -5.61 -6.96
N ASP A 110 -24.88 -4.60 -6.19
CA ASP A 110 -25.33 -4.78 -4.81
C ASP A 110 -26.51 -5.77 -4.76
N LYS A 111 -26.60 -6.60 -3.71
CA LYS A 111 -27.63 -7.64 -3.55
C LYS A 111 -29.07 -7.10 -3.59
N ARG A 112 -29.27 -5.78 -3.50
CA ARG A 112 -30.58 -5.12 -3.63
C ARG A 112 -30.90 -4.66 -5.06
N PHE A 113 -30.01 -4.87 -6.04
CA PHE A 113 -30.20 -4.55 -7.45
C PHE A 113 -30.65 -3.10 -7.75
N GLN A 114 -30.44 -2.17 -6.83
CA GLN A 114 -30.90 -0.79 -6.99
C GLN A 114 -29.81 0.16 -7.49
N GLU A 115 -28.53 -0.15 -7.26
CA GLU A 115 -27.40 0.73 -7.62
C GLU A 115 -26.18 -0.05 -8.11
N SER A 116 -25.46 0.54 -9.06
CA SER A 116 -24.12 0.10 -9.47
C SER A 116 -23.09 0.75 -8.54
N ILE A 117 -22.21 -0.05 -7.94
CA ILE A 117 -21.07 0.50 -7.21
C ILE A 117 -19.98 0.90 -8.21
N ASN A 118 -19.34 2.06 -8.00
CA ASN A 118 -18.20 2.46 -8.80
C ASN A 118 -17.05 1.45 -8.60
N ILE A 119 -16.26 1.18 -9.63
CA ILE A 119 -15.14 0.24 -9.50
C ILE A 119 -14.14 0.68 -8.40
N ASN A 120 -13.94 1.98 -8.20
CA ASN A 120 -13.07 2.49 -7.13
C ASN A 120 -13.66 2.21 -5.74
N ASP A 121 -14.97 2.35 -5.58
CA ASP A 121 -15.66 2.05 -4.32
C ASP A 121 -15.65 0.54 -4.04
N PHE A 122 -15.75 -0.30 -5.09
CA PHE A 122 -15.57 -1.74 -4.97
C PHE A 122 -14.14 -2.10 -4.57
N LEU A 123 -13.14 -1.46 -5.18
CA LEU A 123 -11.74 -1.71 -4.87
C LEU A 123 -11.42 -1.29 -3.42
N ASP A 124 -11.92 -0.14 -2.97
CA ASP A 124 -11.78 0.29 -1.58
C ASP A 124 -12.48 -0.69 -0.62
N ALA A 125 -13.71 -1.12 -0.93
CA ALA A 125 -14.43 -2.11 -0.12
C ALA A 125 -13.74 -3.50 -0.12
N TYR A 126 -13.14 -3.90 -1.24
CA TYR A 126 -12.39 -5.14 -1.35
C TYR A 126 -11.09 -5.06 -0.53
N THR A 127 -10.36 -3.95 -0.61
CA THR A 127 -9.20 -3.70 0.24
C THR A 127 -9.58 -3.71 1.72
N GLU A 128 -10.65 -3.02 2.12
CA GLU A 128 -11.14 -3.05 3.50
C GLU A 128 -11.54 -4.46 3.96
N PHE A 129 -12.17 -5.25 3.08
CA PHE A 129 -12.48 -6.65 3.34
C PHE A 129 -11.22 -7.49 3.58
N LEU A 130 -10.20 -7.33 2.73
CA LEU A 130 -8.92 -8.02 2.89
C LEU A 130 -8.26 -7.60 4.21
N GLU A 131 -8.16 -6.31 4.48
CA GLU A 131 -7.57 -5.77 5.72
C GLU A 131 -8.30 -6.29 6.96
N ALA A 132 -9.64 -6.36 6.96
CA ALA A 132 -10.43 -6.91 8.06
C ALA A 132 -10.20 -8.41 8.31
N LYS A 133 -9.67 -9.13 7.31
CA LYS A 133 -9.22 -10.53 7.44
C LYS A 133 -7.74 -10.66 7.73
N GLY A 134 -7.01 -9.54 7.82
CA GLY A 134 -5.55 -9.53 7.91
C GLY A 134 -4.93 -10.08 6.63
N TRP A 135 -5.49 -9.75 5.47
CA TRP A 135 -4.99 -10.11 4.14
C TRP A 135 -4.63 -8.85 3.35
N GLY A 136 -3.73 -8.99 2.38
CA GLY A 136 -3.31 -7.92 1.47
C GLY A 136 -3.28 -8.37 0.02
N PHE A 137 -3.29 -7.40 -0.90
CA PHE A 137 -3.11 -7.67 -2.32
C PHE A 137 -1.70 -7.24 -2.75
N GLY A 138 -0.83 -8.21 -3.05
CA GLY A 138 0.58 -7.99 -3.43
C GLY A 138 0.80 -7.45 -4.85
N GLY A 139 -0.26 -7.15 -5.60
CA GLY A 139 -0.19 -6.66 -6.99
C GLY A 139 -0.50 -5.18 -7.14
N GLU A 140 -0.26 -4.63 -8.33
CA GLU A 140 -0.76 -3.33 -8.75
C GLU A 140 -2.16 -3.49 -9.36
N ILE A 141 -3.11 -2.63 -9.00
CA ILE A 141 -4.46 -2.64 -9.58
C ILE A 141 -4.53 -1.47 -10.57
N LYS A 142 -4.60 -1.78 -11.87
CA LYS A 142 -4.75 -0.79 -12.94
C LYS A 142 -6.15 -0.84 -13.53
N GLN A 143 -6.79 0.32 -13.64
CA GLN A 143 -8.06 0.43 -14.35
C GLN A 143 -7.79 0.47 -15.86
N ARG A 144 -8.36 -0.48 -16.61
CA ARG A 144 -8.47 -0.39 -18.06
C ARG A 144 -9.94 -0.20 -18.43
N SER A 145 -10.27 0.92 -19.06
CA SER A 145 -11.60 1.12 -19.65
C SER A 145 -11.64 0.42 -21.00
N THR A 146 -12.30 -0.73 -21.08
CA THR A 146 -12.69 -1.32 -22.37
C THR A 146 -13.91 -0.56 -22.88
N GLN A 147 -13.82 0.01 -24.08
CA GLN A 147 -15.01 0.53 -24.76
C GLN A 147 -15.89 -0.66 -25.11
N ILE A 148 -16.97 -0.87 -24.34
CA ILE A 148 -17.99 -1.85 -24.69
C ILE A 148 -18.74 -1.28 -25.89
N GLU A 149 -18.42 -1.74 -27.10
CA GLU A 149 -19.22 -1.44 -28.28
C GLU A 149 -20.66 -1.91 -28.02
N LYS A 150 -21.58 -0.95 -27.90
CA LYS A 150 -23.00 -1.27 -27.78
C LYS A 150 -23.42 -2.01 -29.06
N PRO A 151 -24.11 -3.16 -28.96
CA PRO A 151 -24.61 -3.83 -30.15
C PRO A 151 -25.51 -2.85 -30.92
N LYS A 152 -25.18 -2.65 -32.20
CA LYS A 152 -26.00 -1.86 -33.11
C LYS A 152 -27.40 -2.49 -33.15
N ARG A 153 -28.41 -1.68 -32.82
CA ARG A 153 -29.82 -2.08 -32.89
C ARG A 153 -30.24 -2.36 -34.33
#